data_AF-D0MZZ2-F1
#
_entry.id   AF-D0MZZ2-F1
#
_cell.length_a   1.000
_cell.length_b   1.000
_cell.length_c   1.000
_cell.angle_alpha   90.00
_cell.angle_beta   90.00
_cell.angle_gamma   90.00
#
_symmetry.space_group_name_H-M   'P 1'
#
loop_
_entity.id
_entity.type
_entity.pdbx_description
1 polymer ?
#
loop_
_entity_poly.entity_id
_entity_poly.type
_entity_poly.pdbx_seq_one_letter_code
_entity_poly.pdbx_strand_id
1 'polypeptide(L)'
;MLAEIRSFLALVWWHICHFLAYNLHVRGLKPASQFFHKVVIIGDDFAAGIGDYITLGSAGGGIAEYLKKIVRHNWAVVNAGVPRSTTADWLMSSPKKYFKNVFTSRATSDASIVIIILGSVEIR
;
A
#
# COMPACT_ATOMS: atom_id res chain seq x y z
N MET A 1 15.49 0.48 26.15
CA MET A 1 14.26 -0.26 26.53
C MET A 1 12.98 0.50 26.15
N LEU A 2 12.78 1.75 26.60
CA LEU A 2 11.58 2.52 26.23
C LEU A 2 11.42 2.75 24.71
N ALA A 3 12.53 3.04 24.02
CA ALA A 3 12.54 3.25 22.57
C ALA A 3 12.14 2.00 21.79
N GLU A 4 12.67 0.83 22.17
CA GLU A 4 12.33 -0.46 21.55
C GLU A 4 10.85 -0.80 21.73
N ILE A 5 10.31 -0.59 22.94
CA ILE A 5 8.90 -0.81 23.23
C ILE A 5 8.01 0.13 22.39
N ARG A 6 8.40 1.40 22.25
CA ARG A 6 7.69 2.37 21.40
C ARG A 6 7.70 1.93 19.93
N SER A 7 8.85 1.50 19.42
CA SER A 7 8.98 0.99 18.04
C SER A 7 8.12 -0.26 17.82
N PHE A 8 8.12 -1.18 18.78
CA PHE A 8 7.28 -2.38 18.72
C PHE A 8 5.79 -2.03 18.70
N LEU A 9 5.34 -1.16 19.62
CA LEU A 9 3.94 -0.71 19.66
C LEU A 9 3.54 0.03 18.38
N ALA A 10 4.43 0.84 17.80
CA ALA A 10 4.19 1.51 16.53
C ALA A 10 4.02 0.51 15.37
N LEU A 11 4.83 -0.55 15.32
CA LEU A 11 4.70 -1.61 14.31
C LEU A 11 3.40 -2.42 14.47
N VAL A 12 3.01 -2.73 15.71
CA VAL A 12 1.74 -3.40 16.00
C VAL A 12 0.56 -2.51 15.58
N TRP A 13 0.60 -1.22 15.93
CA TRP A 13 -0.42 -0.24 15.53
C TRP A 13 -0.52 -0.13 14.01
N TRP A 14 0.63 -0.04 13.34
CA TRP A 14 0.72 -0.05 11.88
C TRP A 14 0.04 -1.28 11.29
N HIS A 15 0.31 -2.47 11.83
CA HIS A 15 -0.27 -3.73 11.34
C HIS A 15 -1.80 -3.76 11.48
N ILE A 16 -2.31 -3.30 12.62
CA ILE A 16 -3.76 -3.20 12.89
C ILE A 16 -4.40 -2.20 11.91
N CYS A 17 -3.82 -1.01 11.75
CA CYS A 17 -4.36 0.01 10.87
C CYS A 17 -4.33 -0.43 9.40
N HIS A 18 -3.24 -1.05 8.96
CA HIS A 18 -3.11 -1.56 7.60
C HIS A 18 -4.14 -2.67 7.32
N PHE A 19 -4.32 -3.59 8.27
CA PHE A 19 -5.35 -4.63 8.16
C PHE A 19 -6.76 -4.03 8.05
N LEU A 20 -7.08 -3.03 8.88
CA LEU A 20 -8.38 -2.35 8.85
C LEU A 20 -8.58 -1.54 7.57
N ALA A 21 -7.56 -0.81 7.11
CA ALA A 21 -7.60 -0.08 5.85
C ALA A 21 -7.85 -1.03 4.67
N TYR A 22 -7.17 -2.17 4.62
CA TYR A 22 -7.39 -3.18 3.59
C TYR A 22 -8.84 -3.72 3.59
N ASN A 23 -9.37 -4.07 4.77
CA ASN A 23 -10.72 -4.63 4.86
C ASN A 23 -11.83 -3.60 4.62
N LEU A 24 -11.64 -2.36 5.06
CA LEU A 24 -12.67 -1.32 4.95
C LEU A 24 -12.63 -0.60 3.59
N HIS A 25 -11.44 -0.28 3.09
CA HIS A 25 -11.29 0.48 1.85
C HIS A 25 -11.10 -0.43 0.64
N VAL A 26 -10.15 -1.37 0.67
CA VAL A 26 -9.76 -2.14 -0.54
C VAL A 26 -10.80 -3.20 -0.91
N ARG A 27 -11.30 -3.97 0.06
CA ARG A 27 -12.34 -4.99 -0.20
C ARG A 27 -13.69 -4.39 -0.61
N GLY A 28 -13.97 -3.16 -0.19
CA GLY A 28 -15.19 -2.44 -0.54
C GLY A 28 -15.18 -1.80 -1.92
N LEU A 29 -14.05 -1.80 -2.63
CA LEU A 29 -13.95 -1.19 -3.96
C LEU A 29 -14.80 -1.93 -4.97
N LYS A 30 -15.73 -1.19 -5.58
CA LYS A 30 -16.53 -1.70 -6.69
C LYS A 30 -15.63 -1.88 -7.94
N PRO A 31 -16.02 -2.79 -8.85
CA PRO A 31 -15.33 -2.98 -10.13
C PRO A 31 -15.44 -1.71 -10.99
N ALA A 32 -14.57 -1.61 -12.00
CA ALA A 32 -14.46 -0.51 -12.94
C ALA A 32 -15.81 0.15 -13.25
N SER A 33 -15.93 1.43 -12.90
CA SER A 33 -17.00 2.29 -13.39
C SER A 33 -16.36 3.39 -14.23
N GLN A 34 -17.07 3.87 -15.25
CA GLN A 34 -16.55 4.86 -16.21
C GLN A 34 -16.05 6.17 -15.57
N PHE A 35 -16.45 6.45 -14.32
CA PHE A 35 -16.06 7.65 -13.56
C PHE A 35 -15.30 7.35 -12.27
N PHE A 36 -14.87 6.11 -12.06
CA PHE A 36 -14.13 5.69 -10.87
C PHE A 36 -12.75 5.17 -11.25
N HIS A 37 -11.74 6.02 -11.03
CA HIS A 37 -10.36 5.71 -11.34
C HIS A 37 -9.63 5.18 -10.12
N LYS A 38 -8.61 4.36 -10.35
CA LYS A 38 -7.85 3.74 -9.26
C LYS A 38 -6.36 3.98 -9.44
N VAL A 39 -5.71 4.40 -8.37
CA VAL A 39 -4.25 4.46 -8.26
C VAL A 39 -3.81 3.32 -7.36
N VAL A 40 -2.88 2.51 -7.83
CA VAL A 40 -2.27 1.44 -7.05
C VAL A 40 -0.82 1.80 -6.79
N ILE A 41 -0.43 1.82 -5.54
CA ILE A 41 0.95 2.03 -5.12
C ILE A 41 1.53 0.67 -4.76
N ILE A 42 2.61 0.28 -5.41
CA ILE A 42 3.36 -0.94 -5.12
C ILE A 42 4.79 -0.60 -4.72
N GLY A 43 5.38 -1.44 -3.89
CA GLY A 43 6.75 -1.20 -3.45
C GLY A 43 7.14 -1.84 -2.13
N ASP A 44 8.26 -1.38 -1.62
CA ASP A 44 8.89 -1.89 -0.39
C ASP A 44 8.40 -1.19 0.89
N ASP A 45 9.23 -1.16 1.93
CA ASP A 45 8.94 -0.54 3.22
C ASP A 45 8.48 0.93 3.07
N PHE A 46 9.06 1.68 2.14
CA PHE A 46 8.71 3.07 1.94
C PHE A 46 7.32 3.21 1.30
N ALA A 47 7.03 2.38 0.30
CA ALA A 47 5.69 2.33 -0.29
C ALA A 47 4.63 1.89 0.72
N ALA A 48 4.95 0.90 1.57
CA ALA A 48 4.09 0.38 2.62
C ALA A 48 3.87 1.38 3.78
N GLY A 49 4.60 2.50 3.82
CA GLY A 49 4.48 3.49 4.88
C GLY A 49 5.04 3.02 6.22
N ILE A 50 6.08 2.18 6.20
CA ILE A 50 6.77 1.76 7.43
C ILE A 50 7.45 2.99 8.05
N GLY A 51 7.07 3.31 9.28
CA GLY A 51 7.54 4.52 10.00
C GLY A 51 6.54 5.67 9.99
N ASP A 52 5.47 5.59 9.19
CA ASP A 52 4.41 6.59 9.20
C ASP A 52 3.44 6.39 10.36
N TYR A 53 2.89 7.51 10.86
CA TYR A 53 1.79 7.46 11.82
C TYR A 53 0.46 7.29 11.07
N ILE A 54 0.01 6.04 10.98
CA ILE A 54 -1.22 5.67 10.28
C ILE A 54 -2.42 5.79 11.22
N THR A 55 -3.50 6.40 10.73
CA THR A 55 -4.79 6.47 11.45
C THR A 55 -5.84 5.56 10.82
N LEU A 56 -6.86 5.21 11.61
CA LEU A 56 -8.04 4.50 11.13
C LEU A 56 -8.76 5.35 10.07
N GLY A 57 -8.91 4.82 8.85
CA GLY A 57 -9.51 5.54 7.70
C GLY A 57 -8.50 6.20 6.75
N SER A 58 -7.21 6.09 7.04
CA SER A 58 -6.13 6.43 6.09
C SER A 58 -6.10 5.47 4.89
N ALA A 59 -5.40 5.87 3.84
CA ALA A 59 -5.24 5.09 2.61
C ALA A 59 -4.18 3.96 2.71
N GLY A 60 -3.85 3.51 3.93
CA GLY A 60 -2.81 2.50 4.17
C GLY A 60 -1.40 3.05 4.34
N GLY A 61 -1.25 4.34 4.71
CA GLY A 61 0.05 4.98 4.96
C GLY A 61 0.89 5.26 3.71
N GLY A 62 2.11 5.73 3.90
CA GLY A 62 3.03 6.06 2.82
C GLY A 62 2.54 7.24 1.97
N ILE A 63 2.96 7.27 0.71
CA ILE A 63 2.53 8.29 -0.25
C ILE A 63 1.02 8.26 -0.52
N ALA A 64 0.34 7.15 -0.22
CA ALA A 64 -1.09 6.97 -0.47
C ALA A 64 -1.94 8.00 0.28
N GLU A 65 -1.55 8.35 1.50
CA GLU A 65 -2.28 9.31 2.33
C GLU A 65 -2.13 10.75 1.83
N TYR A 66 -0.94 11.11 1.35
CA TYR A 66 -0.70 12.41 0.73
C TYR A 66 -1.43 12.52 -0.61
N LEU A 67 -1.43 11.45 -1.41
CA LEU A 67 -2.09 11.43 -2.70
C LEU A 67 -3.62 11.57 -2.56
N LYS A 68 -4.22 10.90 -1.55
CA LYS A 68 -5.66 11.03 -1.24
C LYS A 68 -6.09 12.48 -0.99
N LYS A 69 -5.21 13.33 -0.46
CA LYS A 69 -5.52 14.76 -0.19
C LYS A 69 -5.46 15.63 -1.44
N ILE A 70 -4.64 15.26 -2.42
CA ILE A 70 -4.40 16.05 -3.63
C ILE A 70 -5.41 15.71 -4.72
N VAL A 71 -5.88 14.46 -4.75
CA VAL A 71 -6.81 14.01 -5.79
C VAL A 71 -8.24 14.48 -5.49
N ARG A 72 -8.75 15.40 -6.31
CA ARG A 72 -10.03 16.11 -6.12
C ARG A 72 -11.26 15.41 -6.72
N HIS A 73 -11.10 14.25 -7.38
CA HIS A 73 -12.17 13.49 -8.03
C HIS A 73 -12.36 12.10 -7.39
N ASN A 74 -13.39 11.34 -7.80
CA ASN A 74 -13.72 9.96 -7.36
C ASN A 74 -12.61 8.94 -7.72
N TRP A 75 -11.47 9.06 -7.05
CA TRP A 75 -10.32 8.18 -7.23
C TRP A 75 -10.11 7.37 -5.96
N ALA A 76 -9.98 6.07 -6.11
CA ALA A 76 -9.49 5.22 -5.04
C ALA A 76 -7.97 5.14 -5.11
N VAL A 77 -7.32 5.48 -4.01
CA VAL A 77 -5.90 5.22 -3.80
C VAL A 77 -5.76 3.94 -2.98
N VAL A 78 -5.05 2.97 -3.53
CA VAL A 78 -4.80 1.67 -2.89
C VAL A 78 -3.31 1.54 -2.64
N ASN A 79 -2.92 1.44 -1.37
CA ASN A 79 -1.59 1.01 -1.01
C ASN A 79 -1.52 -0.52 -1.04
N ALA A 80 -0.63 -1.05 -1.88
CA ALA A 80 -0.32 -2.47 -2.01
C ALA A 80 1.19 -2.71 -1.79
N GLY A 81 1.88 -1.81 -1.10
CA GLY A 81 3.25 -2.00 -0.66
C GLY A 81 3.41 -3.23 0.23
N VAL A 82 4.53 -3.93 0.08
CA VAL A 82 4.84 -5.13 0.85
C VAL A 82 6.07 -4.84 1.72
N PRO A 83 5.92 -4.83 3.05
CA PRO A 83 7.04 -4.62 3.95
C PRO A 83 8.14 -5.66 3.73
N ARG A 84 9.40 -5.21 3.82
CA ARG A 84 10.64 -5.97 3.69
C ARG A 84 10.79 -6.65 2.33
N SER A 85 10.03 -6.22 1.32
CA SER A 85 10.23 -6.68 -0.05
C SER A 85 11.41 -5.96 -0.70
N THR A 86 12.15 -6.69 -1.52
CA THR A 86 13.24 -6.17 -2.34
C THR A 86 12.74 -5.93 -3.77
N THR A 87 13.48 -5.17 -4.57
CA THR A 87 13.20 -4.94 -5.99
C THR A 87 13.11 -6.27 -6.75
N ALA A 88 13.95 -7.25 -6.40
CA ALA A 88 13.91 -8.59 -6.99
C ALA A 88 12.59 -9.33 -6.71
N ASP A 89 11.96 -9.11 -5.55
CA ASP A 89 10.70 -9.77 -5.18
C ASP A 89 9.51 -9.33 -6.04
N TRP A 90 9.60 -8.14 -6.63
CA TRP A 90 8.56 -7.55 -7.49
C TRP A 90 8.66 -7.97 -8.95
N LEU A 91 9.72 -8.68 -9.35
CA LEU A 91 9.85 -9.23 -10.70
C LEU A 91 8.76 -10.26 -10.98
N MET A 92 8.29 -10.31 -12.23
CA MET A 92 7.30 -11.31 -12.68
C MET A 92 7.80 -12.76 -12.54
N SER A 93 9.12 -12.95 -12.62
CA SER A 93 9.80 -14.23 -12.42
C SER A 93 10.00 -14.60 -10.95
N SER A 94 9.77 -13.68 -10.02
CA SER A 94 9.95 -13.93 -8.59
C SER A 94 9.00 -15.02 -8.09
N PRO A 95 9.46 -15.95 -7.24
CA PRO A 95 8.61 -16.95 -6.60
C PRO A 95 7.52 -16.31 -5.72
N LYS A 96 7.74 -15.08 -5.22
CA LYS A 96 6.78 -14.33 -4.39
C LYS A 96 5.55 -13.87 -5.15
N LYS A 97 5.69 -13.64 -6.46
CA LYS A 97 4.60 -13.22 -7.37
C LYS A 97 3.84 -11.96 -6.89
N TYR A 98 4.49 -11.05 -6.18
CA TYR A 98 3.83 -9.87 -5.62
C TYR A 98 3.14 -9.03 -6.68
N PHE A 99 3.84 -8.70 -7.77
CA PHE A 99 3.27 -7.94 -8.88
C PHE A 99 2.00 -8.61 -9.44
N LYS A 100 2.07 -9.92 -9.74
CA LYS A 100 0.92 -10.67 -10.25
C LYS A 100 -0.24 -10.65 -9.26
N ASN A 101 0.02 -10.89 -7.98
CA ASN A 101 -1.02 -10.94 -6.95
C ASN A 101 -1.77 -9.61 -6.81
N VAL A 102 -1.06 -8.49 -6.87
CA VAL A 102 -1.67 -7.16 -6.82
C VAL A 102 -2.67 -6.95 -7.96
N PHE A 103 -2.31 -7.29 -9.20
CA PHE A 103 -3.20 -7.06 -10.35
C PHE A 103 -4.21 -8.19 -10.61
N THR A 104 -4.11 -9.31 -9.90
CA THR A 104 -5.12 -10.39 -9.97
C THR A 104 -6.35 -10.07 -9.10
N SER A 105 -6.22 -9.19 -8.12
CA SER A 105 -7.34 -8.78 -7.27
C SER A 105 -8.35 -7.92 -8.03
N ARG A 106 -9.64 -8.20 -7.85
CA ARG A 106 -10.76 -7.43 -8.43
C ARG A 106 -10.73 -5.95 -8.06
N ALA A 107 -10.15 -5.62 -6.91
CA ALA A 107 -10.06 -4.26 -6.42
C ALA A 107 -9.08 -3.40 -7.24
N THR A 108 -8.07 -4.02 -7.84
CA THR A 108 -6.87 -3.36 -8.38
C THR A 108 -6.53 -3.80 -9.81
N SER A 109 -7.26 -4.75 -10.39
CA SER A 109 -7.05 -5.22 -11.77
C SER A 109 -7.29 -4.15 -12.83
N ASP A 110 -8.14 -3.16 -12.52
CA ASP A 110 -8.54 -2.03 -13.36
C ASP A 110 -7.83 -0.73 -12.95
N ALA A 111 -6.62 -0.84 -12.39
CA ALA A 111 -5.80 0.31 -12.02
C ALA A 111 -5.55 1.23 -13.22
N SER A 112 -5.89 2.51 -13.08
CA SER A 112 -5.60 3.53 -14.09
C SER A 112 -4.17 4.05 -14.01
N ILE A 113 -3.63 4.11 -12.78
CA ILE A 113 -2.25 4.53 -12.52
C ILE A 113 -1.61 3.53 -11.56
N VAL A 114 -0.37 3.15 -11.86
CA VAL A 114 0.47 2.35 -10.97
C VAL A 114 1.69 3.18 -10.60
N ILE A 115 1.90 3.40 -9.30
CA ILE A 115 3.08 4.08 -8.76
C ILE A 115 3.98 2.99 -8.16
N ILE A 116 5.24 2.97 -8.56
CA ILE A 116 6.23 1.97 -8.12
C ILE A 116 7.31 2.69 -7.32
N ILE A 117 7.54 2.24 -6.08
CA ILE A 117 8.62 2.76 -5.23
C ILE A 117 9.40 1.60 -4.64
N LEU A 118 10.66 1.44 -5.07
CA LEU A 118 11.51 0.30 -4.73
C LEU A 118 12.94 0.76 -4.47
N GLY A 119 13.66 -0.02 -3.67
CA GLY A 119 15.09 0.12 -3.42
C GLY A 119 15.45 0.61 -2.01
N SER A 120 14.48 0.98 -1.17
CA SER A 120 14.75 1.44 0.19
C SER A 120 15.32 0.35 1.08
N VAL A 121 14.91 -0.91 0.85
CA VAL A 121 15.36 -2.07 1.63
C VAL A 121 16.76 -2.52 1.22
N GLU A 122 17.16 -2.29 -0.02
CA GLU A 122 18.44 -2.75 -0.59
C GLU A 122 19.61 -1.83 -0.23
N ILE A 123 19.32 -0.58 0.13
CA ILE A 123 20.31 0.43 0.53
C ILE A 123 20.69 0.29 2.02
N ARG A 124 19.95 -0.52 2.79
CA ARG A 124 20.09 -0.65 4.24
C ARG A 124 21.13 -1.69 4.65
#